data_AF-A0A933E8E1-F1
#
_entry.id   AF-A0A933E8E1-F1
#
_cell.length_a   1.000
_cell.length_b   1.000
_cell.length_c   1.000
_cell.angle_alpha   90.00
_cell.angle_beta   90.00
_cell.angle_gamma   90.00
#
_symmetry.space_group_name_H-M   'P 1'
#
loop_
_entity.id
_entity.type
_entity.pdbx_description
1 polymer ?
#
loop_
_entity_poly.entity_id
_entity_poly.type
_entity_poly.pdbx_seq_one_letter_code
_entity_poly.pdbx_strand_id
1 'polypeptide(L)' 'AIDMGDVMRGLTKSCVFGGIIATVGCYLGLHVEGGAEGVGRSTTNSVVVSIFLVIFANLIFTAFFYMIE' A
#
# COMPACT_ATOMS: atom_id res chain seq x y z
N ALA A 1 -18.20 -17.00 15.11
CA ALA A 1 -16.88 -17.66 15.09
C ALA A 1 -16.10 -17.04 13.94
N ILE A 2 -14.80 -16.81 14.12
CA ILE A 2 -13.93 -16.34 13.03
C ILE A 2 -13.74 -17.54 12.10
N ASP A 3 -14.11 -17.40 10.83
CA ASP A 3 -13.92 -18.48 9.87
C ASP A 3 -12.49 -18.44 9.31
N MET A 4 -11.96 -19.58 8.85
CA MET A 4 -10.65 -19.64 8.21
C MET A 4 -10.60 -18.73 6.96
N GLY A 5 -11.74 -18.51 6.31
CA GLY A 5 -11.89 -17.52 5.25
C GLY A 5 -11.47 -16.12 5.68
N ASP A 6 -11.92 -15.62 6.83
CA ASP A 6 -11.63 -14.26 7.29
C ASP A 6 -10.12 -14.03 7.49
N VAL A 7 -9.42 -15.05 7.97
CA VAL A 7 -7.96 -15.03 8.16
C VAL A 7 -7.23 -14.95 6.82
N MET A 8 -7.61 -15.81 5.87
CA MET A 8 -7.01 -15.81 4.52
C MET A 8 -7.24 -14.47 3.81
N ARG A 9 -8.43 -13.90 3.97
CA ARG A 9 -8.84 -12.63 3.39
C ARG A 9 -8.00 -11.46 3.96
N GLY A 10 -7.72 -11.45 5.26
CA GLY A 10 -6.81 -10.49 5.90
C GLY A 10 -5.34 -10.64 5.47
N LEU A 11 -4.87 -11.87 5.30
CA LEU A 11 -3.52 -12.19 4.82
C LEU A 11 -3.29 -11.67 3.39
N THR A 12 -4.21 -11.98 2.47
CA THR A 12 -4.13 -11.47 1.08
C THR A 12 -4.06 -9.95 1.04
N LYS A 13 -4.90 -9.27 1.83
CA LYS A 13 -4.94 -7.81 1.90
C LYS A 13 -3.61 -7.22 2.41
N SER A 14 -3.05 -7.83 3.45
CA SER A 14 -1.76 -7.41 4.04
C SER A 14 -0.60 -7.58 3.06
N CYS A 15 -0.55 -8.70 2.32
CA CYS A 15 0.46 -8.92 1.28
C CYS A 15 0.39 -7.85 0.19
N VAL A 16 -0.80 -7.47 -0.26
CA VAL A 16 -0.97 -6.45 -1.31
C VAL A 16 -0.54 -5.08 -0.81
N PHE A 17 -0.91 -4.70 0.41
CA PHE A 17 -0.48 -3.42 0.99
C PHE A 17 1.03 -3.34 1.16
N GLY A 18 1.67 -4.42 1.63
CA GLY A 18 3.12 -4.52 1.71
C GLY A 18 3.79 -4.36 0.35
N GLY A 19 3.25 -5.01 -0.68
CA GLY A 19 3.75 -4.90 -2.06
C GLY A 19 3.64 -3.48 -2.61
N ILE A 20 2.53 -2.78 -2.35
CA ILE A 20 2.34 -1.38 -2.75
C ILE A 20 3.39 -0.48 -2.08
N ILE A 21 3.53 -0.58 -0.75
CA ILE A 21 4.46 0.26 0.02
C ILE A 21 5.91 0.02 -0.43
N ALA A 22 6.31 -1.25 -0.62
CA ALA A 22 7.65 -1.58 -1.08
C ALA A 22 7.92 -1.02 -2.48
N THR A 23 6.96 -1.13 -3.40
CA THR A 23 7.11 -0.65 -4.78
C THR A 23 7.21 0.88 -4.82
N VAL A 24 6.32 1.59 -4.11
CA VAL A 24 6.31 3.06 -4.07
C VAL A 24 7.58 3.58 -3.38
N GLY A 25 7.98 2.94 -2.28
CA GLY A 25 9.22 3.24 -1.55
C GLY A 25 10.45 3.14 -2.46
N CYS A 26 10.61 2.00 -3.14
CA CYS A 26 11.72 1.81 -4.09
C CYS A 26 11.64 2.78 -5.27
N TYR A 27 10.45 3.04 -5.82
CA TYR A 27 10.29 3.90 -6.98
C TYR A 27 10.73 5.35 -6.68
N LEU A 28 10.21 5.96 -5.62
CA LEU A 28 10.57 7.33 -5.24
C LEU A 28 11.98 7.44 -4.66
N GLY A 29 12.48 6.38 -4.01
CA GLY A 29 13.85 6.32 -3.54
C GLY A 29 14.88 6.28 -4.68
N LEU A 30 14.58 5.56 -5.76
CA LEU A 30 15.45 5.47 -6.93
C LEU A 30 15.41 6.72 -7.83
N HIS A 31 14.31 7.47 -7.80
CA HIS A 31 14.14 8.71 -8.57
C HIS A 31 14.51 9.98 -7.78
N VAL A 32 15.21 9.84 -6.66
CA VAL A 32 15.54 11.00 -5.83
C VAL A 32 16.70 11.80 -6.40
N GLU A 33 16.54 13.12 -6.43
CA GLU A 33 17.53 14.07 -6.90
C GLU A 33 17.72 15.18 -5.84
N GLY A 34 18.88 15.85 -5.82
CA GLY A 34 19.12 17.00 -4.93
C GLY A 34 19.72 16.69 -3.55
N GLY A 35 20.36 15.53 -3.38
CA GLY A 35 21.10 15.19 -2.15
C GLY A 35 20.21 14.97 -0.93
N ALA A 36 20.72 15.27 0.28
CA ALA A 36 20.05 14.93 1.54
C ALA A 36 18.68 15.60 1.72
N GLU A 37 18.52 16.85 1.25
CA GLU A 37 17.24 17.56 1.32
C GLU A 37 16.21 16.96 0.35
N GLY A 38 16.64 16.54 -0.83
CA GLY A 38 15.83 15.80 -1.80
C GLY A 38 15.33 14.46 -1.26
N VAL A 39 16.17 13.74 -0.51
CA VAL A 39 15.80 12.47 0.16
C VAL A 39 14.71 12.68 1.19
N GLY A 40 14.79 13.73 2.02
CA GLY A 40 13.73 14.06 2.97
C GLY A 40 12.39 14.33 2.26
N ARG A 41 12.42 15.14 1.20
CA ARG A 41 11.23 15.51 0.44
C ARG A 41 10.61 14.32 -0.30
N SER A 42 11.43 13.48 -0.92
CA SER A 42 10.98 12.28 -1.63
C SER A 42 10.42 11.23 -0.67
N THR A 43 10.98 11.12 0.55
CA THR A 43 10.45 10.23 1.59
C THR A 43 9.05 10.66 2.03
N THR A 44 8.83 11.96 2.29
CA THR A 44 7.49 12.45 2.64
C THR A 44 6.49 12.20 1.51
N ASN A 45 6.88 12.47 0.26
CA ASN A 45 6.02 12.22 -0.89
C ASN A 45 5.70 10.73 -1.05
N SER A 46 6.69 9.85 -0.81
CA SER A 46 6.54 8.39 -0.88
C SER A 46 5.51 7.88 0.12
N VAL A 47 5.53 8.38 1.36
CA VAL A 47 4.56 8.02 2.38
C VAL A 47 3.15 8.47 2.00
N VAL A 48 2.99 9.71 1.51
CA VAL A 48 1.69 10.24 1.09
C VAL A 48 1.12 9.41 -0.05
N VAL A 49 1.90 9.17 -1.11
CA VAL A 49 1.50 8.36 -2.26
C VAL A 49 1.15 6.92 -1.86
N SER A 50 1.96 6.32 -0.99
CA SER A 50 1.71 4.97 -0.47
C SER A 50 0.38 4.88 0.29
N ILE A 51 0.10 5.84 1.17
CA ILE A 51 -1.15 5.86 1.94
C ILE A 51 -2.36 6.00 1.02
N PHE A 52 -2.31 6.90 0.03
CA PHE A 52 -3.38 7.03 -0.95
C PHE A 52 -3.64 5.74 -1.73
N LEU A 53 -2.58 5.08 -2.22
CA LEU A 53 -2.69 3.80 -2.92
C LEU A 53 -3.24 2.69 -2.03
N VAL A 54 -2.81 2.61 -0.78
CA VAL A 54 -3.31 1.62 0.19
C VAL A 54 -4.79 1.84 0.48
N ILE A 55 -5.24 3.09 0.69
CA ILE A 55 -6.67 3.40 0.90
C ILE A 55 -7.48 3.04 -0.34
N PHE A 56 -6.98 3.36 -1.54
CA PHE A 56 -7.65 3.02 -2.79
C PHE A 56 -7.75 1.50 -3.01
N ALA A 57 -6.64 0.77 -2.80
CA ALA A 57 -6.64 -0.68 -2.86
C ALA A 57 -7.57 -1.29 -1.82
N ASN A 58 -7.60 -0.76 -0.60
CA ASN A 58 -8.51 -1.17 0.45
C ASN A 58 -9.98 -1.05 0.03
N LEU A 59 -10.35 0.08 -0.60
CA LEU A 59 -11.68 0.31 -1.12
C LEU A 59 -12.07 -0.74 -2.17
N ILE A 60 -11.17 -1.01 -3.12
CA ILE A 60 -11.38 -2.03 -4.16
C ILE A 60 -11.58 -3.40 -3.52
N PHE A 61 -10.70 -3.80 -2.59
CA PHE A 61 -10.83 -5.08 -1.88
C PHE A 61 -12.16 -5.18 -1.16
N THR A 62 -12.54 -4.16 -0.40
CA THR A 62 -13.82 -4.15 0.34
C THR A 62 -15.02 -4.22 -0.60
N ALA A 63 -15.02 -3.48 -1.71
CA ALA A 63 -16.11 -3.53 -2.69
C ALA A 63 -16.21 -4.89 -3.40
N PHE A 64 -15.07 -5.45 -3.80
CA PHE A 64 -15.00 -6.76 -4.46
C PHE A 64 -15.54 -7.86 -3.54
N PHE A 65 -15.20 -7.80 -2.27
CA PHE A 65 -15.63 -8.76 -1.27
C PHE A 65 -17.12 -8.65 -0.94
N TYR A 66 -17.60 -7.42 -0.80
CA TYR A 66 -19.01 -7.15 -0.59
C TYR A 66 -19.89 -7.55 -1.79
N MET A 67 -19.32 -7.56 -3.00
CA MET A 67 -19.99 -8.09 -4.20
C MET A 67 -19.96 -9.63 -4.29
N ILE A 68 -19.06 -10.29 -3.56
CA ILE A 68 -18.86 -11.74 -3.60
C ILE A 68 -19.65 -12.48 -2.49
N GLU A 69 -19.92 -11.82 -1.37
CA GLU A 69 -20.89 -12.24 -0.35
C GLU A 69 -22.29 -11.72 -0.64
#